data_AF-A0A699XFH8-F1
#
_entry.id   AF-A0A699XFH8-F1
#
_cell.length_a   1.000
_cell.length_b   1.000
_cell.length_c   1.000
_cell.angle_alpha   90.00
_cell.angle_beta   90.00
_cell.angle_gamma   90.00
#
_symmetry.space_group_name_H-M   'P 1'
#
loop_
_entity.id
_entity.type
_entity.pdbx_description
1 polymer ?
#
loop_
_entity_poly.entity_id
_entity_poly.type
_entity_poly.pdbx_seq_one_letter_code
_entity_poly.pdbx_strand_id
1 'polypeptide(L)' 'MQLPSKHRAAYIHAKGEAPKISDRTLGAVKPDEIAIKIAATAINPVDWKIRDYGLFIAPNWQYPA' A
#
# COMPACT_ATOMS: atom_id res chain seq x y z
N MET A 1 10.16 -19.46 -7.75
CA MET A 1 8.95 -19.22 -6.93
C MET A 1 7.95 -18.46 -7.78
N GLN A 2 6.67 -18.85 -7.76
CA GLN A 2 5.62 -18.09 -8.44
C GLN A 2 5.23 -16.88 -7.58
N LEU A 3 4.98 -15.74 -8.22
CA LEU A 3 4.52 -14.55 -7.51
C LEU A 3 3.08 -14.77 -7.01
N PRO A 4 2.77 -14.38 -5.76
CA PRO A 4 1.41 -14.52 -5.25
C PRO A 4 0.49 -13.48 -5.93
N SER A 5 -0.69 -13.90 -6.36
CA SER A 5 -1.70 -12.98 -6.91
C SER A 5 -2.41 -12.16 -5.83
N LYS A 6 -2.31 -12.56 -4.55
CA LYS A 6 -2.87 -11.87 -3.39
C LYS A 6 -1.86 -11.77 -2.24
N HIS A 7 -1.92 -10.67 -1.49
CA HIS A 7 -1.12 -10.46 -0.28
C HIS A 7 -1.86 -9.58 0.72
N ARG A 8 -1.52 -9.67 2.01
CA ARG A 8 -2.03 -8.73 3.01
C ARG A 8 -1.32 -7.38 2.91
N ALA A 9 -2.06 -6.30 3.14
CA ALA A 9 -1.52 -4.95 3.22
C ALA A 9 -2.23 -4.13 4.29
N ALA A 10 -1.53 -3.15 4.85
CA ALA A 10 -2.13 -2.05 5.61
C ALA A 10 -2.27 -0.84 4.69
N TYR A 11 -3.45 -0.24 4.58
CA TYR A 11 -3.73 0.88 3.68
C TYR A 11 -4.68 1.91 4.30
N ILE A 12 -4.62 3.12 3.77
CA ILE A 12 -5.55 4.23 4.08
C ILE A 12 -6.10 4.78 2.76
N HIS A 13 -7.37 5.24 2.76
CA HIS A 13 -7.98 5.87 1.59
C HIS A 13 -8.39 7.32 1.83
N ALA A 14 -8.39 7.78 3.08
CA ALA A 14 -8.66 9.16 3.42
C ALA A 14 -7.75 9.66 4.54
N LYS A 15 -7.61 10.99 4.59
CA LYS A 15 -6.88 11.71 5.62
C LYS A 15 -7.41 11.36 7.02
N GLY A 16 -6.50 11.10 7.94
CA GLY A 16 -6.80 10.83 9.35
C GLY A 16 -7.42 9.46 9.65
N GLU A 17 -7.61 8.60 8.64
CA GLU A 17 -8.12 7.25 8.88
C GLU A 17 -7.07 6.34 9.54
N ALA A 18 -7.52 5.48 10.45
CA ALA A 18 -6.69 4.36 10.90
C ALA A 18 -6.40 3.41 9.72
N PRO A 19 -5.19 2.81 9.65
CA PRO A 19 -4.88 1.82 8.63
C PRO A 19 -5.85 0.63 8.68
N LYS A 20 -6.41 0.28 7.53
CA LYS A 20 -7.21 -0.93 7.31
C LYS A 20 -6.28 -2.05 6.88
N ILE A 21 -6.49 -3.27 7.38
CA ILE A 21 -5.71 -4.45 7.02
C ILE A 21 -6.59 -5.42 6.24
N SER A 22 -6.27 -5.70 4.98
CA SER A 22 -6.98 -6.68 4.15
C SER A 22 -6.07 -7.33 3.12
N ASP A 23 -6.59 -8.35 2.43
CA ASP A 23 -5.98 -8.85 1.21
C ASP A 23 -6.08 -7.80 0.09
N ARG A 24 -5.05 -7.75 -0.75
CA ARG A 24 -4.89 -6.93 -1.97
C ARG A 24 -4.33 -7.79 -3.09
N THR A 25 -4.50 -7.39 -4.35
CA THR A 25 -3.90 -8.10 -5.48
C THR A 25 -2.52 -7.56 -5.85
N LEU A 26 -1.67 -8.45 -6.35
CA LEU A 26 -0.42 -8.09 -7.04
C LEU A 26 -0.70 -8.06 -8.55
N GLY A 27 -0.48 -6.91 -9.17
CA GLY A 27 -0.55 -6.77 -10.63
C GLY A 27 0.57 -7.52 -11.36
N ALA A 28 0.47 -7.60 -12.69
CA ALA A 28 1.54 -8.18 -13.51
C ALA A 28 2.81 -7.31 -13.41
N VAL A 29 3.95 -7.96 -13.14
CA VAL A 29 5.27 -7.31 -13.11
C VAL A 29 5.76 -7.11 -14.54
N LYS A 30 6.07 -5.87 -14.92
CA LYS A 30 6.58 -5.52 -16.26
C LYS A 30 8.08 -5.85 -16.40
N PRO A 31 8.65 -5.85 -17.63
CA PRO A 31 10.06 -6.20 -17.86
C PRO A 31 11.09 -5.44 -17.01
N ASP A 32 10.80 -4.20 -16.60
CA ASP A 32 11.71 -3.35 -15.81
C ASP A 32 11.26 -3.15 -14.36
N GLU A 33 10.36 -4.00 -13.86
CA GLU A 33 9.85 -3.96 -12.49
C GLU A 33 10.33 -5.20 -11.70
N ILE A 34 10.44 -5.06 -10.38
CA ILE A 34 10.69 -6.18 -9.48
C ILE A 34 9.58 -6.27 -8.42
N ALA A 35 9.15 -7.50 -8.14
CA ALA A 35 8.28 -7.77 -7.00
C ALA A 35 9.13 -8.10 -5.77
N ILE A 36 8.89 -7.39 -4.67
CA ILE A 36 9.64 -7.57 -3.42
C ILE A 36 8.73 -8.17 -2.37
N LYS A 37 9.16 -9.30 -1.77
CA LYS A 37 8.51 -9.85 -0.59
C LYS A 37 8.99 -9.10 0.65
N ILE A 38 8.12 -8.25 1.21
CA ILE A 38 8.41 -7.53 2.46
C ILE A 38 8.39 -8.53 3.63
N ALA A 39 9.56 -8.78 4.22
CA ALA A 39 9.67 -9.62 5.42
C ALA A 39 9.38 -8.82 6.71
N ALA A 40 9.82 -7.56 6.74
CA ALA A 40 9.56 -6.60 7.80
C ALA A 40 9.60 -5.18 7.24
N THR A 41 8.87 -4.26 7.85
CA THR A 41 8.89 -2.83 7.55
C THR A 41 8.67 -2.03 8.83
N ALA A 42 9.17 -0.80 8.89
CA ALA A 42 9.06 0.08 10.04
C ALA A 42 8.18 1.30 9.71
N ILE A 43 7.52 1.84 10.74
CA ILE A 43 6.81 3.11 10.64
C ILE A 43 7.78 4.24 10.98
N ASN A 44 7.76 5.29 10.16
CA ASN A 44 8.58 6.48 10.28
C ASN A 44 7.73 7.73 10.50
N PRO A 45 8.36 8.85 10.91
CA PRO A 45 7.65 10.09 11.05
C PRO A 45 7.07 10.69 9.76
N VAL A 46 7.31 10.11 8.59
CA VAL A 46 6.66 10.56 7.35
C VAL A 46 5.28 9.93 7.19
N ASP A 47 5.06 8.71 7.71
CA ASP A 47 3.83 7.95 7.47
C ASP A 47 2.60 8.58 8.16
N TRP A 48 2.71 8.88 9.45
CA TRP A 48 1.68 9.63 10.19
C TRP A 48 1.48 11.06 9.65
N LYS A 49 2.51 11.73 9.12
CA LYS A 49 2.35 13.05 8.47
C LYS A 49 1.53 12.95 7.19
N ILE A 50 1.81 11.94 6.36
CA ILE A 50 1.03 11.64 5.16
C ILE A 50 -0.44 11.36 5.54
N ARG A 51 -0.66 10.47 6.51
CA ARG A 51 -2.00 10.13 7.02
C ARG A 51 -2.73 11.35 7.58
N ASP A 52 -2.11 12.08 8.50
CA ASP A 52 -2.78 13.09 9.33
C ASP A 52 -2.97 14.42 8.60
N TYR A 53 -2.03 14.80 7.74
CA TYR A 53 -2.15 16.01 6.92
C TYR A 53 -2.80 15.74 5.56
N GLY A 54 -2.88 14.49 5.13
CA GLY A 54 -3.42 14.09 3.82
C GLY A 54 -2.47 14.37 2.67
N LEU A 55 -1.16 14.50 2.94
CA LEU A 55 -0.16 14.75 1.91
C LEU A 55 -0.11 13.55 0.97
N PHE A 56 -0.22 13.78 -0.34
CA PHE A 56 -0.18 12.74 -1.39
C PHE A 56 -1.32 11.70 -1.34
N ILE A 57 -2.34 11.88 -0.48
CA ILE A 57 -3.56 11.08 -0.53
C ILE A 57 -4.47 11.67 -1.61
N ALA A 58 -4.54 11.00 -2.76
CA ALA A 58 -5.39 11.43 -3.86
C ALA A 58 -6.87 11.18 -3.53
N PRO A 59 -7.72 12.22 -3.46
CA PRO A 59 -9.15 12.06 -3.22
C PRO A 59 -9.78 11.21 -4.33
N ASN A 60 -10.63 10.26 -3.95
CA ASN A 60 -11.33 9.36 -4.88
C ASN A 60 -10.43 8.44 -5.73
N TRP A 61 -9.14 8.30 -5.39
CA TRP A 61 -8.29 7.30 -6.03
C TRP A 61 -8.77 5.90 -5.63
N GLN A 62 -9.37 5.20 -6.58
CA GLN A 62 -9.68 3.78 -6.44
C GLN A 62 -8.43 2.99 -6.81
N TYR A 63 -7.68 2.54 -5.80
CA TYR A 63 -6.56 1.65 -6.07
C TYR A 63 -7.13 0.36 -6.64
N PRO A 64 -6.70 -0.11 -7.83
CA PRO A 64 -7.26 -1.29 -8.46
C PRO A 64 -7.22 -2.46 -7.46
N ALA A 65 -8.36 -3.13 -7.31
CA ALA A 65 -8.57 -4.19 -6.32
C ALA A 65 -7.54 -5.30 -6.45
#